data_AF-A0AAC9HG21-F1
#
_entry.id   AF-A0AAC9HG21-F1
#
_cell.length_a   1.000
_cell.length_b   1.000
_cell.length_c   1.000
_cell.angle_alpha   90.00
_cell.angle_beta   90.00
_cell.angle_gamma   90.00
#
_symmetry.space_group_name_H-M   'P 1'
#
loop_
_entity.id
_entity.type
_entity.pdbx_description
1 polymer ?
#
loop_
_entity_poly.entity_id
_entity_poly.type
_entity_poly.pdbx_seq_one_letter_code
_entity_poly.pdbx_strand_id
1 'polypeptide(L)'
;MNIGNNSPTLVWKPPSPGTWIISVTVMDGKGGTANRSVSLTAVWDFTLQVAASQNVVSRGQKLRLYASLITPDNERVVADSIALKDPRGQNIPLNWDSALRRYWAEILIPEGSASGGYPGNGTYAFSFTAVKNNVSKNAFVYVTIQGNIKEKVYVRTLEW
;
A
#
# COMPACT_ATOMS: atom_id res chain seq x y z
N MET A 1 -30.12 -24.19 10.35
CA MET A 1 -30.20 -22.93 11.12
C MET A 1 -31.64 -22.45 11.03
N ASN A 2 -32.37 -22.40 12.16
CA ASN A 2 -33.78 -22.02 12.19
C ASN A 2 -33.86 -20.53 12.56
N ILE A 3 -34.52 -19.73 11.74
CA ILE A 3 -34.54 -18.28 11.89
C ILE A 3 -35.99 -17.84 12.15
N GLY A 4 -36.31 -17.59 13.43
CA GLY A 4 -37.65 -17.23 13.91
C GLY A 4 -38.04 -15.78 13.59
N ASN A 5 -39.34 -15.58 13.43
CA ASN A 5 -40.00 -14.33 13.05
C ASN A 5 -39.72 -13.20 14.03
N ASN A 6 -38.78 -12.31 13.69
CA ASN A 6 -38.69 -10.88 14.05
C ASN A 6 -37.34 -10.35 13.54
N SER A 7 -37.33 -9.73 12.35
CA SER A 7 -36.18 -9.11 11.66
C SER A 7 -34.81 -9.70 12.03
N PRO A 8 -34.56 -10.99 11.76
CA PRO A 8 -33.31 -11.62 12.14
C PRO A 8 -32.21 -11.16 11.19
N THR A 9 -31.37 -10.24 11.67
CA THR A 9 -30.17 -9.83 10.95
C THR A 9 -29.20 -11.02 10.89
N LEU A 10 -28.89 -11.47 9.68
CA LEU A 10 -27.80 -12.41 9.44
C LEU A 10 -26.51 -11.62 9.20
N VAL A 11 -25.53 -11.77 10.10
CA VAL A 11 -24.16 -11.31 9.84
C VAL A 11 -23.39 -12.47 9.21
N TRP A 12 -23.02 -12.30 7.95
CA TRP A 12 -22.26 -13.28 7.20
C TRP A 12 -21.09 -12.60 6.50
N LYS A 13 -19.91 -13.22 6.60
CA LYS A 13 -18.71 -12.79 5.88
C LYS A 13 -18.44 -13.79 4.77
N PRO A 14 -18.35 -13.35 3.51
CA PRO A 14 -17.99 -14.24 2.41
C PRO A 14 -16.55 -14.75 2.62
N PRO A 15 -16.29 -16.06 2.43
CA PRO A 15 -14.96 -16.64 2.61
C PRO A 15 -13.97 -16.18 1.53
N SER A 16 -14.48 -15.73 0.37
CA SER A 16 -13.68 -15.16 -0.71
C SER A 16 -14.49 -14.11 -1.48
N PRO A 17 -13.82 -13.17 -2.18
CA PRO A 17 -14.45 -12.33 -3.18
C PRO A 17 -15.18 -13.17 -4.24
N GLY A 18 -16.22 -12.60 -4.81
CA GLY A 18 -17.05 -13.26 -5.82
C GLY A 18 -18.53 -12.94 -5.66
N THR A 19 -19.34 -13.46 -6.58
CA THR A 19 -20.80 -13.35 -6.53
C THR A 19 -21.36 -14.52 -5.73
N TRP A 20 -22.18 -14.20 -4.74
CA TRP A 20 -22.82 -15.16 -3.85
C TRP A 20 -24.32 -15.00 -3.91
N ILE A 21 -25.04 -16.13 -3.95
CA ILE A 21 -26.49 -16.16 -3.90
C ILE A 21 -26.89 -16.61 -2.50
N ILE A 22 -27.53 -15.71 -1.76
CA ILE A 22 -28.15 -16.05 -0.47
C ILE A 22 -29.60 -16.39 -0.76
N SER A 23 -29.99 -17.63 -0.47
CA SER A 23 -31.37 -18.09 -0.56
C SER A 23 -31.98 -18.25 0.82
N VAL A 24 -33.12 -17.62 1.05
CA VAL A 24 -33.89 -17.71 2.28
C VAL A 24 -35.17 -18.46 1.96
N THR A 25 -35.37 -19.59 2.63
CA THR A 25 -36.63 -20.34 2.58
C THR A 25 -37.33 -20.18 3.92
N VAL A 26 -38.57 -19.70 3.89
CA VAL A 26 -39.46 -19.62 5.05
C VAL A 26 -40.51 -20.72 4.95
N MET A 27 -40.82 -21.35 6.08
CA MET A 27 -41.87 -22.36 6.19
C MET A 27 -42.92 -21.85 7.17
N ASP A 28 -44.19 -21.95 6.82
CA ASP A 28 -45.27 -21.70 7.74
C ASP A 28 -45.53 -22.93 8.63
N GLY A 29 -46.21 -22.73 9.76
CA GLY A 29 -46.56 -23.82 10.68
C GLY A 29 -47.61 -24.81 10.14
N LYS A 30 -48.07 -24.63 8.90
CA LYS A 30 -49.05 -25.45 8.19
C LYS A 30 -48.45 -26.19 6.99
N GLY A 31 -47.13 -26.10 6.79
CA GLY A 31 -46.39 -26.80 5.74
C GLY A 31 -46.23 -26.04 4.42
N GLY A 32 -46.73 -24.81 4.31
CA GLY A 32 -46.47 -23.91 3.20
C GLY A 32 -45.04 -23.38 3.22
N THR A 33 -44.43 -23.20 2.05
CA THR A 33 -43.07 -22.66 1.94
C THR A 33 -43.00 -21.50 0.96
N ALA A 34 -42.11 -20.54 1.23
CA ALA A 34 -41.76 -19.48 0.29
C ALA A 34 -40.24 -19.31 0.24
N ASN A 35 -39.70 -19.01 -0.94
CA ASN A 35 -38.28 -18.77 -1.14
C ASN A 35 -38.05 -17.36 -1.69
N ARG A 36 -37.01 -16.69 -1.21
CA ARG A 36 -36.46 -15.50 -1.85
C ARG A 36 -34.94 -15.61 -1.90
N SER A 37 -34.36 -15.19 -3.02
CA SER A 37 -32.90 -15.15 -3.18
C SER A 37 -32.40 -13.74 -3.47
N VAL A 38 -31.20 -13.44 -2.99
CA VAL A 38 -30.49 -12.16 -3.21
C VAL A 38 -29.09 -12.47 -3.72
N SER A 39 -28.70 -11.79 -4.81
CA SER A 39 -27.33 -11.82 -5.30
C SER A 39 -26.51 -10.71 -4.63
N LEU A 40 -25.35 -11.07 -4.09
CA LEU A 40 -24.41 -10.15 -3.46
C LEU A 40 -23.03 -10.33 -4.10
N THR A 41 -22.36 -9.22 -4.38
CA THR A 41 -20.98 -9.24 -4.87
C THR A 41 -20.04 -8.86 -3.74
N ALA A 42 -19.21 -9.80 -3.31
CA ALA A 42 -18.12 -9.58 -2.39
C ALA A 42 -16.87 -9.15 -3.15
N VAL A 43 -16.26 -8.04 -2.77
CA VAL A 43 -14.99 -7.57 -3.34
C VAL A 43 -13.85 -7.75 -2.35
N TRP A 44 -12.65 -7.97 -2.87
CA TRP A 44 -11.46 -7.91 -2.03
C TRP A 44 -11.19 -6.46 -1.61
N ASP A 45 -10.64 -6.26 -0.41
CA ASP A 45 -10.18 -4.95 0.03
C ASP A 45 -8.96 -5.08 0.95
N PHE A 46 -8.16 -4.02 1.01
CA PHE A 46 -6.99 -3.91 1.87
C PHE A 46 -6.58 -2.45 2.03
N THR A 47 -5.84 -2.08 3.06
CA THR A 47 -5.17 -0.77 3.16
C THR A 47 -3.70 -0.93 2.81
N LEU A 48 -3.17 -0.05 1.96
CA LEU A 48 -1.73 0.03 1.72
C LEU A 48 -1.10 0.99 2.75
N GLN A 49 -0.45 0.43 3.76
CA GLN A 49 0.29 1.22 4.75
C GLN A 49 1.75 1.34 4.32
N VAL A 50 2.28 2.56 4.31
CA VAL A 50 3.67 2.84 3.96
C VAL A 50 4.33 3.68 5.05
N ALA A 51 5.65 3.51 5.22
CA ALA A 51 6.42 4.27 6.20
C ALA A 51 7.88 4.40 5.78
N ALA A 52 8.53 5.43 6.31
CA ALA A 52 9.98 5.58 6.26
C ALA A 52 10.55 5.31 7.66
N SER A 53 11.78 4.81 7.71
CA SER A 53 12.55 4.70 8.95
C SER A 53 12.79 6.06 9.60
N GLN A 54 12.88 7.11 8.78
CA GLN A 54 13.11 8.49 9.19
C GLN A 54 12.36 9.43 8.23
N ASN A 55 11.78 10.50 8.78
CA ASN A 55 11.13 11.54 7.98
C ASN A 55 12.10 12.63 7.52
N VAL A 56 13.30 12.68 8.11
CA VAL A 56 14.39 13.58 7.73
C VAL A 56 15.65 12.74 7.54
N VAL A 57 16.32 12.89 6.39
CA VAL A 57 17.54 12.14 6.07
C VAL A 57 18.57 13.05 5.40
N SER A 58 19.84 12.88 5.79
CA SER A 58 20.94 13.60 5.16
C SER A 58 21.40 12.92 3.87
N ARG A 59 21.93 13.70 2.93
CA ARG A 59 22.58 13.16 1.73
C ARG A 59 23.75 12.23 2.11
N GLY A 60 23.97 11.19 1.33
CA GLY A 60 24.96 10.14 1.60
C GLY A 60 24.53 9.12 2.67
N GLN A 61 23.38 9.32 3.33
CA GLN A 61 22.84 8.35 4.28
C GLN A 61 21.92 7.34 3.61
N LYS A 62 21.79 6.18 4.26
CA LYS A 62 20.82 5.15 3.89
C LYS A 62 19.46 5.49 4.47
N LEU A 63 18.41 5.30 3.68
CA LEU A 63 17.03 5.40 4.10
C LEU A 63 16.35 4.04 3.90
N ARG A 64 15.70 3.53 4.94
CA ARG A 64 14.85 2.35 4.83
C ARG A 64 13.40 2.76 4.68
N LEU A 65 12.69 2.14 3.73
CA LEU A 65 11.29 2.34 3.44
C LEU A 65 10.54 1.02 3.62
N TYR A 66 9.27 1.12 4.00
CA TYR A 66 8.44 -0.04 4.33
C TYR A 66 7.06 0.06 3.70
N ALA A 67 6.48 -1.09 3.36
CA ALA A 67 5.08 -1.19 2.92
C ALA A 67 4.41 -2.49 3.41
N SER A 68 3.13 -2.41 3.78
CA SER A 68 2.29 -3.55 4.17
C SER A 68 0.89 -3.40 3.58
N LEU A 69 0.32 -4.50 3.09
CA LEU A 69 -1.09 -4.58 2.76
C LEU A 69 -1.81 -5.15 3.98
N ILE A 70 -2.78 -4.42 4.52
CA ILE A 70 -3.54 -4.77 5.72
C ILE A 70 -4.98 -5.06 5.33
N THR A 71 -5.46 -6.27 5.53
CA THR A 71 -6.87 -6.63 5.27
C THR A 71 -7.80 -5.93 6.27
N PRO A 72 -9.12 -5.85 5.99
CA PRO A 72 -10.09 -5.36 6.97
C PRO A 72 -10.07 -6.11 8.32
N ASP A 73 -9.57 -7.36 8.33
CA ASP A 73 -9.39 -8.15 9.55
C ASP A 73 -8.06 -7.86 10.26
N ASN A 74 -7.37 -6.79 9.88
CA ASN A 74 -6.09 -6.35 10.41
C ASN A 74 -4.93 -7.35 10.20
N GLU A 75 -5.04 -8.20 9.17
CA GLU A 75 -3.97 -9.13 8.80
C GLU A 75 -3.07 -8.56 7.71
N ARG A 76 -1.75 -8.78 7.86
CA ARG A 76 -0.78 -8.42 6.81
C ARG A 76 -0.65 -9.53 5.78
N VAL A 77 -0.79 -9.16 4.51
CA VAL A 77 -0.77 -10.10 3.38
C VAL A 77 0.27 -9.71 2.33
N VAL A 78 0.72 -10.72 1.58
CA VAL A 78 1.62 -10.56 0.43
C VAL A 78 0.82 -10.02 -0.76
N ALA A 79 1.34 -8.98 -1.42
CA ALA A 79 0.80 -8.44 -2.67
C ALA A 79 1.09 -9.37 -3.85
N ASP A 80 0.23 -9.36 -4.87
CA ASP A 80 0.53 -10.05 -6.14
C ASP A 80 1.63 -9.30 -6.89
N SER A 81 1.61 -7.96 -6.80
CA SER A 81 2.73 -7.12 -7.19
C SER A 81 2.81 -5.88 -6.29
N ILE A 82 4.03 -5.40 -6.07
CA ILE A 82 4.26 -4.13 -5.38
C ILE A 82 5.43 -3.42 -6.05
N ALA A 83 5.24 -2.13 -6.33
CA ALA A 83 6.26 -1.25 -6.89
C ALA A 83 6.50 -0.08 -5.95
N LEU A 84 7.77 0.20 -5.69
CA LEU A 84 8.22 1.46 -5.10
C LEU A 84 8.89 2.27 -6.20
N LYS A 85 8.46 3.52 -6.37
CA LYS A 85 9.16 4.50 -7.19
C LYS A 85 9.70 5.61 -6.33
N ASP A 86 10.94 5.96 -6.58
CA ASP A 86 11.55 7.14 -5.99
C ASP A 86 10.94 8.43 -6.59
N PRO A 87 11.23 9.60 -6.02
CA PRO A 87 10.75 10.89 -6.52
C PRO A 87 11.17 11.25 -7.95
N ARG A 88 12.09 10.48 -8.57
CA ARG A 88 12.51 10.62 -9.97
C ARG A 88 11.73 9.68 -10.89
N GLY A 89 10.83 8.87 -10.34
CA GLY A 89 10.07 7.86 -11.06
C GLY A 89 10.82 6.54 -11.25
N GLN A 90 12.03 6.40 -10.68
CA GLN A 90 12.84 5.19 -10.81
C GLN A 90 12.27 4.09 -9.91
N ASN A 91 12.11 2.88 -10.45
CA ASN A 91 11.71 1.72 -9.67
C ASN A 91 12.82 1.29 -8.70
N ILE A 92 12.46 1.08 -7.44
CA ILE A 92 13.32 0.55 -6.39
C ILE A 92 12.79 -0.84 -6.01
N PRO A 93 13.62 -1.89 -6.01
CA PRO A 93 13.19 -3.23 -5.63
C PRO A 93 12.85 -3.29 -4.14
N LEU A 94 11.77 -4.01 -3.82
CA LEU A 94 11.32 -4.29 -2.47
C LEU A 94 11.59 -5.76 -2.12
N ASN A 95 12.00 -6.00 -0.88
CA ASN A 95 12.18 -7.34 -0.33
C ASN A 95 11.03 -7.66 0.63
N TRP A 96 10.48 -8.87 0.55
CA TRP A 96 9.50 -9.35 1.50
C TRP A 96 10.18 -9.94 2.74
N ASP A 97 9.82 -9.43 3.92
CA ASP A 97 10.16 -10.03 5.20
C ASP A 97 9.00 -10.92 5.66
N SER A 98 9.20 -12.23 5.66
CA SER A 98 8.19 -13.22 6.04
C SER A 98 7.89 -13.26 7.53
N ALA A 99 8.85 -12.87 8.38
CA ALA A 99 8.68 -12.85 9.83
C ALA A 99 7.83 -11.64 10.24
N LEU A 100 8.11 -10.47 9.68
CA LEU A 100 7.38 -9.22 9.96
C LEU A 100 6.17 -8.99 9.05
N ARG A 101 5.97 -9.88 8.06
CA ARG A 101 4.96 -9.80 7.00
C ARG A 101 4.89 -8.41 6.38
N ARG A 102 6.04 -7.89 5.94
CA ARG A 102 6.19 -6.52 5.46
C ARG A 102 7.25 -6.41 4.37
N TYR A 103 7.01 -5.55 3.39
CA TYR A 103 7.99 -5.19 2.38
C TYR A 103 8.96 -4.14 2.91
N TRP A 104 10.22 -4.22 2.50
CA TRP A 104 11.21 -3.19 2.80
C TRP A 104 12.19 -2.96 1.64
N ALA A 105 12.68 -1.73 1.53
CA ALA A 105 13.78 -1.35 0.64
C ALA A 105 14.77 -0.46 1.40
N GLU A 106 16.04 -0.57 1.06
CA GLU A 106 17.08 0.34 1.55
C GLU A 106 17.67 1.09 0.35
N ILE A 107 17.67 2.42 0.43
CA ILE A 107 18.19 3.29 -0.63
C ILE A 107 19.28 4.19 -0.07
N LEU A 108 20.30 4.45 -0.88
CA LEU A 108 21.29 5.49 -0.60
C LEU A 108 20.78 6.82 -1.16
N ILE A 109 20.72 7.85 -0.32
CA ILE A 109 20.34 9.19 -0.75
C ILE A 109 21.52 9.84 -1.48
N PRO A 110 21.40 10.20 -2.77
CA PRO A 110 22.54 10.65 -3.58
C PRO A 110 23.10 12.01 -3.14
N GLU A 111 24.41 12.17 -3.24
CA GLU A 111 25.09 13.46 -3.10
C GLU A 111 24.69 14.41 -4.24
N GLY A 112 24.51 15.70 -3.92
CA GLY A 112 23.80 16.70 -4.73
C GLY A 112 24.49 17.19 -6.02
N SER A 113 25.31 16.37 -6.68
CA SER A 113 26.01 16.74 -7.92
C SER A 113 25.91 15.70 -9.05
N ALA A 114 25.15 14.62 -8.86
CA ALA A 114 24.89 13.66 -9.93
C ALA A 114 23.79 14.20 -10.87
N SER A 115 24.03 14.19 -12.17
CA SER A 115 22.96 14.32 -13.18
C SER A 115 21.85 13.32 -12.84
N GLY A 116 20.63 13.81 -12.58
CA GLY A 116 19.52 12.99 -12.08
C GLY A 116 19.45 12.81 -10.56
N GLY A 117 20.12 13.64 -9.75
CA GLY A 117 19.93 13.73 -8.29
C GLY A 117 18.67 14.50 -7.89
N TYR A 118 18.20 14.32 -6.65
CA TYR A 118 17.10 15.13 -6.11
C TYR A 118 17.46 16.62 -6.17
N PRO A 119 16.59 17.48 -6.76
CA PRO A 119 16.90 18.84 -7.23
C PRO A 119 17.49 19.81 -6.19
N GLY A 120 17.33 19.52 -4.90
CA GLY A 120 17.88 20.31 -3.81
C GLY A 120 17.52 19.73 -2.45
N ASN A 121 17.72 20.49 -1.40
CA ASN A 121 17.11 20.15 -0.12
C ASN A 121 15.59 20.35 -0.23
N GLY A 122 14.80 19.46 0.36
CA GLY A 122 13.35 19.51 0.21
C GLY A 122 12.66 18.24 0.63
N THR A 123 11.33 18.28 0.64
CA THR A 123 10.50 17.11 0.93
C THR A 123 10.10 16.42 -0.36
N TYR A 124 10.37 15.13 -0.43
CA TYR A 124 10.17 14.33 -1.62
C TYR A 124 9.21 13.17 -1.37
N ALA A 125 8.37 12.87 -2.35
CA ALA A 125 7.39 11.79 -2.28
C ALA A 125 7.96 10.51 -2.90
N PHE A 126 8.00 9.45 -2.11
CA PHE A 126 8.18 8.08 -2.58
C PHE A 126 6.81 7.47 -2.79
N SER A 127 6.56 6.90 -3.97
CA SER A 127 5.25 6.36 -4.33
C SER A 127 5.28 4.84 -4.31
N PHE A 128 4.23 4.26 -3.73
CA PHE A 128 4.00 2.83 -3.67
C PHE A 128 2.73 2.50 -4.41
N THR A 129 2.78 1.50 -5.28
CA THR A 129 1.61 0.91 -5.93
C THR A 129 1.59 -0.56 -5.63
N ALA A 130 0.54 -1.04 -4.97
CA ALA A 130 0.36 -2.46 -4.67
C ALA A 130 -0.90 -2.98 -5.35
N VAL A 131 -0.81 -4.20 -5.89
CA VAL A 131 -1.94 -4.92 -6.48
C VAL A 131 -2.16 -6.22 -5.72
N LYS A 132 -3.41 -6.50 -5.35
CA LYS A 132 -3.85 -7.78 -4.79
C LYS A 132 -5.25 -8.10 -5.26
N ASN A 133 -5.47 -9.27 -5.85
CA ASN A 133 -6.78 -9.72 -6.36
C ASN A 133 -7.45 -8.67 -7.26
N ASN A 134 -6.69 -8.13 -8.22
CA ASN A 134 -7.10 -7.05 -9.14
C ASN A 134 -7.45 -5.69 -8.48
N VAL A 135 -7.28 -5.55 -7.17
CA VAL A 135 -7.43 -4.27 -6.47
C VAL A 135 -6.06 -3.60 -6.41
N SER A 136 -5.97 -2.39 -6.97
CA SER A 136 -4.77 -1.56 -6.94
C SER A 136 -4.94 -0.42 -5.95
N LYS A 137 -3.94 -0.19 -5.10
CA LYS A 137 -3.88 0.97 -4.20
C LYS A 137 -2.54 1.68 -4.30
N ASN A 138 -2.62 3.00 -4.20
CA ASN A 138 -1.45 3.87 -4.18
C ASN A 138 -1.30 4.51 -2.80
N ALA A 139 -0.04 4.68 -2.37
CA ALA A 139 0.30 5.37 -1.15
C ALA A 139 1.61 6.14 -1.33
N PHE A 140 1.79 7.19 -0.54
CA PHE A 140 2.98 8.03 -0.60
C PHE A 140 3.59 8.14 0.79
N VAL A 141 4.92 8.17 0.83
CA VAL A 141 5.66 8.61 2.01
C VAL A 141 6.52 9.81 1.64
N TYR A 142 6.44 10.84 2.47
CA TYR A 142 7.16 12.09 2.28
C TYR A 142 8.38 12.11 3.18
N VAL A 143 9.55 12.35 2.60
CA VAL A 143 10.82 12.41 3.34
C VAL A 143 11.55 13.69 2.99
N THR A 144 11.95 14.43 4.02
CA THR A 144 12.75 15.64 3.91
C THR A 144 14.22 15.25 3.76
N ILE A 145 14.82 15.62 2.64
CA ILE A 145 16.25 15.40 2.35
C ILE A 145 17.00 16.71 2.59
N GLN A 146 18.08 16.64 3.37
CA GLN A 146 18.90 17.79 3.75
C GLN A 146 20.41 17.49 3.60
N GLY A 147 21.24 18.54 3.60
CA GLY A 147 22.71 18.44 3.58
C GLY A 147 23.37 19.33 2.54
N ASN A 148 24.69 19.46 2.63
CA ASN A 148 25.48 20.36 1.79
C ASN A 148 25.48 19.89 0.33
N ILE A 149 24.98 20.74 -0.56
CA ILE A 149 25.24 20.61 -2.00
C ILE A 149 26.72 20.95 -2.18
N LYS A 150 27.52 20.03 -2.74
CA LYS A 150 28.87 20.39 -3.17
C LYS A 150 28.74 21.26 -4.42
N GLU A 151 28.53 22.56 -4.24
CA GLU A 151 28.59 23.52 -5.34
C GLU A 151 30.01 23.52 -5.92
N LYS A 152 30.16 23.17 -7.20
CA LYS A 152 31.41 23.40 -7.93
C LYS A 152 31.54 24.90 -8.19
N VAL A 153 32.37 25.58 -7.43
CA VAL A 153 32.78 26.97 -7.74
C VAL A 153 33.75 26.91 -8.91
N TYR A 154 33.35 27.42 -10.08
CA TYR A 154 34.26 27.65 -11.20
C TYR A 154 34.89 29.04 -11.03
N VAL A 155 36.07 29.10 -10.42
CA VAL A 155 36.88 30.33 -10.44
C VAL A 155 37.54 30.41 -11.81
N ARG A 156 37.15 31.42 -12.60
CA ARG A 156 37.84 31.78 -13.83
C ARG A 156 38.86 32.85 -13.48
N THR A 157 40.13 32.46 -13.46
CA THR A 157 41.25 33.40 -13.37
C THR A 157 41.27 34.21 -14.67
N LEU A 158 40.98 35.50 -14.58
CA LEU A 158 41.30 36.43 -15.66
C LEU A 158 42.80 36.69 -15.55
N GLU A 159 43.57 36.14 -16.49
CA GLU A 159 44.95 36.57 -16.70
C GLU A 159 44.91 37.97 -17.32
N TRP A 160 45.66 38.89 -16.71
CA TRP A 160 45.84 40.28 -17.14
C TRP A 160 47.03 40.42 -18.07
#